data_AF-A0A3N5UXY0-F1
#
_entry.id   AF-A0A3N5UXY0-F1
#
_cell.length_a   1.000
_cell.length_b   1.000
_cell.length_c   1.000
_cell.angle_alpha   90.00
_cell.angle_beta   90.00
_cell.angle_gamma   90.00
#
_symmetry.space_group_name_H-M   'P 1'
#
loop_
_entity.id
_entity.type
_entity.pdbx_description
1 polymer ?
#
loop_
_entity_poly.entity_id
_entity_poly.type
_entity_poly.pdbx_seq_one_letter_code
_entity_poly.pdbx_strand_id
1 'polypeptide(L)'
;MKPKINRENISYHLLEYQLNMIGKSLVEAADEEDWYYNWYISAEKHKEFKIYAIRLIKKVFKCNTSKAEAAFNWFDFGVGLKVRL
;
A
#
# COMPACT_ATOMS: atom_id res chain seq x y z
N MET A 1 -18.23 6.76 -8.74
CA MET A 1 -17.05 6.47 -9.59
C MET A 1 -15.81 6.69 -8.74
N LYS A 2 -14.89 5.71 -8.58
CA LYS A 2 -13.67 5.94 -7.79
C LYS A 2 -12.81 7.03 -8.46
N PRO A 3 -12.23 7.98 -7.71
CA PRO A 3 -11.42 9.04 -8.29
C PRO A 3 -10.22 8.45 -9.04
N LYS A 4 -9.80 9.11 -10.12
CA LYS A 4 -8.59 8.72 -10.84
C LYS A 4 -7.37 8.86 -9.92
N ILE A 5 -6.53 7.83 -9.89
CA ILE A 5 -5.30 7.85 -9.07
C ILE A 5 -4.34 8.92 -9.61
N ASN A 6 -3.85 9.76 -8.71
CA ASN A 6 -2.97 10.89 -8.97
C ASN A 6 -1.93 11.04 -7.84
N ARG A 7 -1.13 12.11 -7.87
CA ARG A 7 -0.06 12.33 -6.88
C ARG A 7 -0.56 12.61 -5.47
N GLU A 8 -1.78 13.09 -5.33
CA GLU A 8 -2.38 13.50 -4.06
C GLU A 8 -3.04 12.32 -3.34
N ASN A 9 -3.60 11.37 -4.08
CA ASN A 9 -4.38 10.25 -3.51
C ASN A 9 -3.69 8.88 -3.60
N ILE A 10 -2.52 8.76 -4.24
CA ILE A 10 -1.85 7.47 -4.43
C ILE A 10 -1.55 6.75 -3.10
N SER A 11 -1.15 7.47 -2.05
CA SER A 11 -0.86 6.84 -0.75
C SER A 11 -2.10 6.20 -0.14
N TYR A 12 -3.24 6.89 -0.17
CA TYR A 12 -4.52 6.34 0.29
C TYR A 12 -4.93 5.12 -0.55
N HIS A 13 -4.76 5.20 -1.87
CA HIS A 13 -5.04 4.08 -2.76
C HIS A 13 -4.17 2.85 -2.42
N LEU A 14 -2.87 3.04 -2.18
CA LEU A 14 -1.96 1.95 -1.83
C LEU A 14 -2.33 1.33 -0.47
N LEU A 15 -2.74 2.14 0.50
CA LEU A 15 -3.23 1.66 1.80
C LEU A 15 -4.52 0.84 1.65
N GLU A 16 -5.51 1.36 0.93
CA GLU A 16 -6.76 0.63 0.64
C GLU A 16 -6.44 -0.69 -0.07
N TYR A 17 -5.52 -0.68 -1.04
CA TYR A 17 -5.15 -1.87 -1.80
C TYR A 17 -4.53 -2.96 -0.91
N GLN A 18 -3.55 -2.63 -0.05
CA GLN A 18 -2.94 -3.64 0.84
C GLN A 18 -3.93 -4.21 1.85
N LEU A 19 -4.86 -3.40 2.37
CA LEU A 19 -5.91 -3.86 3.28
C LEU A 19 -6.85 -4.83 2.57
N ASN A 20 -7.27 -4.51 1.36
CA ASN A 20 -8.13 -5.40 0.56
C ASN A 20 -7.47 -6.75 0.29
N MET A 21 -6.13 -6.81 0.15
CA MET A 21 -5.42 -8.09 -0.03
C MET A 21 -5.54 -9.03 1.17
N ILE A 22 -5.82 -8.50 2.36
CA ILE A 22 -6.05 -9.29 3.59
C ILE A 22 -7.54 -9.34 3.98
N GLY A 23 -8.44 -8.90 3.10
CA GLY A 23 -9.88 -8.90 3.36
C GLY A 23 -10.32 -7.83 4.37
N LYS A 24 -9.53 -6.75 4.51
CA LYS A 24 -9.81 -5.61 5.39
C LYS A 24 -10.10 -4.35 4.58
N SER A 25 -10.75 -3.39 5.22
CA SER A 25 -11.12 -2.10 4.63
C SER A 25 -10.60 -0.92 5.45
N LEU A 26 -10.58 0.27 4.83
CA LEU A 26 -10.29 1.52 5.54
C LEU A 26 -11.35 1.85 6.60
N VAL A 27 -12.59 1.40 6.41
CA VAL A 27 -13.68 1.60 7.38
C VAL A 27 -13.40 0.79 8.64
N GLU A 28 -13.10 -0.50 8.50
CA GLU A 28 -12.69 -1.33 9.64
C GLU A 28 -11.43 -0.78 10.33
N ALA A 29 -10.47 -0.26 9.56
CA ALA A 29 -9.25 0.34 10.12
C ALA A 29 -9.54 1.63 10.92
N ALA A 30 -10.62 2.35 10.60
CA ALA A 30 -11.03 3.53 11.35
C ALA A 30 -11.73 3.16 12.68
N ASP A 31 -12.37 2.00 12.73
CA ASP A 31 -13.15 1.52 13.88
C ASP A 31 -12.30 0.65 14.83
N GLU A 32 -11.23 0.02 14.35
CA GLU A 32 -10.37 -0.88 15.12
C GLU A 32 -9.15 -0.15 15.67
N GLU A 33 -9.12 0.05 16.99
CA GLU A 33 -7.93 0.54 17.68
C GLU A 33 -6.76 -0.42 17.45
N ASP A 34 -5.55 0.12 17.24
CA ASP A 34 -4.33 -0.67 17.02
C ASP A 34 -4.33 -1.62 15.81
N TRP A 35 -5.25 -1.48 14.84
CA TRP A 35 -5.25 -2.31 13.62
C TRP A 35 -3.87 -2.39 12.95
N TYR A 36 -3.14 -1.26 12.92
CA TYR A 36 -1.83 -1.14 12.31
C TYR A 36 -0.79 -2.06 12.96
N TYR A 37 -0.96 -2.37 14.24
CA TYR A 37 -0.06 -3.26 14.98
C TYR A 37 -0.45 -4.73 14.87
N ASN A 38 -1.75 -4.99 14.67
CA ASN A 38 -2.38 -6.31 14.77
C ASN A 38 -2.65 -6.99 13.42
N TRP A 39 -2.72 -6.23 12.34
CA TRP A 39 -2.94 -6.79 11.00
C TRP A 39 -1.63 -7.06 10.29
N TYR A 40 -1.60 -8.18 9.56
CA TYR A 40 -0.41 -8.67 8.89
C TYR A 40 -0.74 -9.08 7.46
N ILE A 41 0.25 -8.96 6.59
CA ILE A 41 0.20 -9.45 5.22
C ILE A 41 1.19 -10.63 5.09
N SER A 42 0.83 -11.67 4.33
CA SER A 42 1.78 -12.76 4.06
C SER A 42 2.91 -12.28 3.16
N ALA A 43 4.08 -12.91 3.26
CA ALA A 43 5.23 -12.57 2.41
C ALA A 43 4.92 -12.64 0.90
N GLU A 44 4.11 -13.61 0.47
CA GLU A 44 3.68 -13.76 -0.92
C GLU A 44 2.81 -12.57 -1.37
N LYS A 45 1.80 -12.21 -0.57
CA LYS A 45 0.92 -11.08 -0.85
C LYS A 45 1.67 -9.75 -0.80
N HIS A 46 2.63 -9.59 0.12
CA HIS A 46 3.48 -8.39 0.17
C HIS A 46 4.33 -8.23 -1.08
N LYS A 47 4.88 -9.33 -1.61
CA LYS A 47 5.61 -9.32 -2.88
C LYS A 47 4.72 -8.90 -4.05
N GLU A 48 3.50 -9.42 -4.13
CA GLU A 48 2.50 -9.01 -5.13
C GLU A 48 2.14 -7.53 -4.99
N PHE A 49 1.91 -7.08 -3.75
CA PHE A 49 1.63 -5.68 -3.43
C PHE A 49 2.76 -4.76 -3.91
N LYS A 50 4.00 -5.10 -3.59
CA LYS A 50 5.18 -4.33 -4.00
C LYS A 50 5.29 -4.19 -5.52
N ILE A 51 5.05 -5.28 -6.27
CA ILE A 51 5.05 -5.25 -7.75
C ILE A 51 3.98 -4.30 -8.27
N TYR A 52 2.76 -4.37 -7.72
CA TYR A 52 1.67 -3.48 -8.08
C TYR A 52 2.00 -2.01 -7.76
N ALA A 53 2.46 -1.74 -6.54
CA ALA A 53 2.73 -0.40 -6.05
C ALA A 53 3.84 0.29 -6.86
N ILE A 54 4.94 -0.41 -7.16
CA ILE A 54 6.03 0.15 -7.99
C ILE A 54 5.52 0.55 -9.38
N ARG A 55 4.70 -0.30 -10.03
CA ARG A 55 4.13 0.01 -11.35
C ARG A 55 3.24 1.25 -11.30
N LEU A 56 2.43 1.38 -10.25
CA LEU A 56 1.54 2.52 -10.06
C LEU A 56 2.31 3.82 -9.78
N ILE A 57 3.31 3.78 -8.89
CA ILE A 57 4.16 4.92 -8.56
C ILE A 57 4.88 5.44 -9.81
N LYS A 58 5.47 4.54 -10.61
CA LYS A 58 6.11 4.91 -11.88
C LYS A 58 5.14 5.64 -12.82
N LYS A 59 3.90 5.15 -12.92
CA LYS A 59 2.86 5.74 -13.77
C LYS A 59 2.44 7.13 -13.30
N VAL A 60 2.22 7.31 -11.99
CA VAL A 60 1.72 8.56 -11.41
C VAL A 60 2.80 9.65 -11.36
N PHE A 61 4.02 9.29 -10.96
CA PHE A 61 5.12 10.24 -10.81
C PHE A 61 5.99 10.37 -12.05
N LYS A 62 5.83 9.49 -13.04
CA LYS A 62 6.66 9.44 -14.27
C LYS A 62 8.15 9.28 -13.95
N CYS A 63 8.48 8.37 -13.03
CA CYS A 63 9.83 8.14 -12.55
C CYS A 63 10.39 6.76 -12.94
N ASN A 64 11.70 6.57 -12.76
CA ASN A 64 12.39 5.30 -12.99
C ASN A 64 12.13 4.30 -11.83
N THR A 65 12.58 3.05 -12.01
CA THR A 65 12.37 1.99 -11.02
C THR A 65 13.00 2.30 -9.66
N SER A 66 14.26 2.77 -9.63
CA SER A 66 14.95 3.07 -8.37
C SER A 66 14.24 4.14 -7.54
N LYS A 67 13.74 5.21 -8.19
CA LYS A 67 12.95 6.24 -7.50
C LYS A 67 11.59 5.71 -7.02
N ALA A 68 10.96 4.83 -7.80
CA ALA A 68 9.70 4.22 -7.42
C ALA A 68 9.86 3.24 -6.24
N GLU A 69 10.94 2.47 -6.21
CA GLU A 69 11.31 1.60 -5.09
C GLU A 69 11.60 2.41 -3.83
N ALA A 70 12.37 3.49 -3.94
CA ALA A 70 12.62 4.39 -2.80
C ALA A 70 11.30 4.96 -2.25
N ALA A 71 10.40 5.44 -3.11
CA ALA A 71 9.09 5.94 -2.69
C ALA A 71 8.21 4.84 -2.07
N PHE A 72 8.22 3.64 -2.64
CA PHE A 72 7.53 2.49 -2.07
C PHE A 72 8.09 2.14 -0.68
N ASN A 73 9.41 2.10 -0.51
CA ASN A 73 10.02 1.77 0.78
C ASN A 73 9.65 2.80 1.87
N TRP A 74 9.56 4.09 1.52
CA TRP A 74 9.06 5.12 2.43
C TRP A 74 7.59 4.89 2.83
N PHE A 75 6.74 4.55 1.87
CA PHE A 75 5.35 4.18 2.13
C PHE A 75 5.26 2.94 3.04
N ASP A 76 5.99 1.88 2.69
CA ASP A 76 5.95 0.57 3.35
C ASP A 76 6.47 0.68 4.80
N PHE A 77 7.49 1.51 5.03
CA PHE A 77 7.99 1.81 6.37
C PHE A 77 6.99 2.59 7.24
N GLY A 78 6.28 3.56 6.64
CA GLY A 78 5.38 4.44 7.40
C GLY A 78 4.01 3.84 7.68
N VAL A 79 3.42 3.17 6.69
CA VAL A 79 2.02 2.69 6.72
C VAL A 79 1.85 1.29 6.10
N GLY A 80 2.94 0.60 5.75
CA GLY A 80 2.88 -0.78 5.27
C GLY A 80 2.51 -1.75 6.39
N LEU A 81 1.70 -2.75 6.06
CA LEU A 81 1.40 -3.84 6.99
C LEU A 81 2.65 -4.66 7.29
N LYS A 82 2.78 -5.11 8.55
CA LYS A 82 3.84 -6.03 8.95
C LYS A 82 3.75 -7.33 8.14
N VAL A 83 4.90 -7.81 7.66
CA VAL A 83 4.97 -9.07 6.91
C VAL A 83 5.08 -10.24 7.89
N ARG A 84 4.23 -11.25 7.69
CA ARG A 84 4.32 -12.54 8.38
C ARG A 84 4.72 -13.63 7.38
N LEU A 85 5.69 -14.45 7.78
CA LEU A 85 6.14 -15.63 7.05
C LEU A 85 5.11 -16.75 7.15
#